data_AF-L8FTV1-F1
#
_entry.id   AF-L8FTV1-F1
#
_cell.length_a   1.000
_cell.length_b   1.000
_cell.length_c   1.000
_cell.angle_alpha   90.00
_cell.angle_beta   90.00
_cell.angle_gamma   90.00
#
_symmetry.space_group_name_H-M   'P 1'
#
loop_
_entity.id
_entity.type
_entity.pdbx_description
1 polymer ?
#
loop_
_entity_poly.entity_id
_entity_poly.type
_entity_poly.pdbx_seq_one_letter_code
_entity_poly.pdbx_strand_id
1 'polypeptide(L)'
;MRSLVASRWQQFRIVIFPNSLPFIFAGLNVAIVLSITGALVGEFIGADRGLGNLLMQLNYNMDISGMFAVLVVLALLGILLYALVRFLHVRFVFWAKPDNLRSGSN
;
A
#
# COMPACT_ATOMS: atom_id res chain seq x y z
N MET A 1 33.79 5.82 3.54
CA MET A 1 33.48 5.79 2.10
C MET A 1 33.44 7.21 1.52
N ARG A 2 34.56 7.95 1.56
CA ARG A 2 34.65 9.33 1.04
C ARG A 2 35.68 9.46 -0.10
N SER A 3 36.26 8.35 -0.56
CA SER A 3 37.36 8.34 -1.53
C SER A 3 36.93 8.11 -2.97
N LEU A 4 35.67 7.82 -3.25
CA LEU A 4 35.14 7.79 -4.61
C LEU A 4 34.66 9.20 -4.93
N VAL A 5 35.31 9.85 -5.90
CA VAL A 5 34.93 11.15 -6.49
C VAL A 5 33.60 10.99 -7.26
N ALA A 6 32.54 10.64 -6.55
CA ALA A 6 31.19 10.55 -7.07
C ALA A 6 30.49 11.89 -6.82
N SER A 7 29.89 12.48 -7.85
CA SER A 7 29.09 13.70 -7.66
C SER A 7 27.95 13.42 -6.68
N ARG A 8 27.45 14.44 -5.98
CA ARG A 8 26.32 14.31 -5.02
C ARG A 8 25.12 13.59 -5.65
N TRP A 9 24.96 13.71 -6.97
CA TRP A 9 23.91 13.06 -7.74
C TRP A 9 24.17 11.59 -8.05
N GLN A 10 25.42 11.20 -8.29
CA GLN A 10 25.81 9.80 -8.37
C GLN A 10 25.65 9.11 -7.01
N GLN A 11 26.06 9.75 -5.91
CA GLN A 11 25.89 9.18 -4.57
C GLN A 11 24.40 8.98 -4.22
N PHE A 12 23.54 9.93 -4.59
CA PHE A 12 22.10 9.82 -4.37
C PHE A 12 21.49 8.64 -5.14
N ARG A 13 21.71 8.56 -6.47
CA ARG A 13 21.10 7.52 -7.30
C ARG A 13 21.64 6.11 -7.05
N ILE A 14 22.92 5.98 -6.71
CA ILE A 14 23.60 4.68 -6.68
C ILE A 14 23.62 4.08 -5.26
N VAL A 15 23.63 4.92 -4.22
CA VAL A 15 23.78 4.45 -2.84
C VAL A 15 22.55 4.76 -2.00
N ILE A 16 22.08 6.00 -2.01
CA ILE A 16 21.00 6.44 -1.10
C ILE A 16 19.64 5.90 -1.59
N PHE A 17 19.34 6.04 -2.88
CA PHE A 17 18.09 5.61 -3.48
C PHE A 17 17.82 4.10 -3.32
N PRO A 18 18.73 3.17 -3.68
CA PRO A 18 18.45 1.74 -3.49
C PRO A 18 18.35 1.35 -2.02
N ASN A 19 19.09 2.03 -1.13
CA ASN A 19 19.05 1.74 0.30
C ASN A 19 17.79 2.29 0.99
N SER A 20 17.16 3.34 0.44
CA SER A 20 15.92 3.91 0.98
C SER A 20 14.64 3.27 0.43
N LEU A 21 14.71 2.58 -0.72
CA LEU A 21 13.56 1.91 -1.33
C LEU A 21 12.79 0.99 -0.35
N PRO A 22 13.43 0.11 0.45
CA PRO A 22 12.70 -0.73 1.42
C PRO A 22 11.88 0.10 2.44
N PHE A 23 12.44 1.21 2.91
CA PHE A 23 11.76 2.11 3.85
C PHE A 23 10.60 2.87 3.19
N ILE A 24 10.76 3.29 1.93
CA ILE A 24 9.68 3.92 1.15
C ILE A 24 8.52 2.95 0.99
N PHE A 25 8.79 1.68 0.64
CA PHE A 25 7.75 0.67 0.50
C PHE A 25 7.08 0.30 1.83
N ALA A 26 7.81 0.32 2.95
CA ALA A 26 7.20 0.20 4.28
C ALA A 26 6.17 1.33 4.53
N GLY A 27 6.52 2.57 4.19
CA GLY A 27 5.58 3.71 4.23
C GLY A 27 4.42 3.56 3.26
N LEU A 28 4.68 3.06 2.05
CA LEU A 28 3.64 2.84 1.03
C LEU A 28 2.58 1.84 1.50
N ASN A 29 2.97 0.78 2.20
CA ASN A 29 2.03 -0.20 2.76
C ASN A 29 1.02 0.44 3.72
N VAL A 30 1.47 1.36 4.58
CA VAL A 30 0.59 2.13 5.46
C VAL A 30 -0.28 3.09 4.66
N ALA A 31 0.30 3.75 3.66
CA ALA A 31 -0.40 4.70 2.79
C ALA A 31 -1.54 4.06 1.99
N ILE A 32 -1.43 2.79 1.59
CA ILE A 32 -2.53 2.06 0.90
C ILE A 32 -3.79 2.03 1.76
N VAL A 33 -3.65 1.60 3.03
CA VAL A 33 -4.79 1.48 3.94
C VAL A 33 -5.44 2.85 4.13
N LEU A 34 -4.62 3.88 4.39
CA LEU A 34 -5.08 5.26 4.54
C LEU A 34 -5.77 5.79 3.26
N SER A 35 -5.25 5.45 2.08
CA SER A 35 -5.84 5.86 0.81
C SER A 35 -7.21 5.24 0.59
N ILE A 36 -7.39 3.95 0.89
CA ILE A 36 -8.68 3.27 0.74
C ILE A 36 -9.69 3.87 1.73
N THR A 37 -9.31 4.01 2.99
CA THR A 37 -10.16 4.62 4.02
C THR A 37 -10.53 6.06 3.66
N GLY A 38 -9.56 6.86 3.21
CA GLY A 38 -9.79 8.24 2.79
C GLY A 38 -10.72 8.35 1.58
N ALA A 39 -10.55 7.48 0.58
CA ALA A 39 -11.46 7.42 -0.57
C ALA A 39 -12.88 7.07 -0.14
N LEU A 40 -13.05 6.06 0.73
CA LEU A 40 -14.36 5.65 1.23
C LEU A 40 -15.06 6.77 2.00
N VAL A 41 -14.34 7.45 2.89
CA VAL A 41 -14.87 8.59 3.66
C VAL A 41 -15.20 9.76 2.74
N GLY A 42 -14.36 10.04 1.74
CA GLY A 42 -14.63 11.05 0.72
C GLY A 42 -15.90 10.74 -0.09
N GLU A 43 -16.11 9.47 -0.44
CA GLU A 43 -17.31 9.02 -1.12
C GLU A 43 -18.59 9.21 -0.28
N PHE A 44 -18.52 9.07 1.06
CA PHE A 44 -19.68 9.27 1.93
C PHE A 44 -20.17 10.72 2.02
N ILE A 45 -19.27 11.70 1.88
CA ILE A 45 -19.58 13.10 2.20
C ILE A 45 -20.15 13.86 1.00
N GLY A 46 -19.81 13.47 -0.24
CA GLY A 46 -20.22 14.26 -1.40
C GLY A 46 -20.09 13.57 -2.75
N ALA A 47 -19.92 12.25 -2.79
CA ALA A 47 -19.93 11.54 -4.07
C ALA A 47 -21.31 10.94 -4.33
N ASP A 48 -21.94 11.35 -5.43
CA ASP A 48 -23.22 10.77 -5.88
C ASP A 48 -23.06 9.32 -6.36
N ARG A 49 -21.83 8.83 -6.53
CA ARG A 49 -21.50 7.48 -6.99
C ARG A 49 -20.24 6.99 -6.29
N GLY A 50 -20.21 5.69 -5.99
CA GLY A 50 -19.07 5.05 -5.31
C GLY A 50 -19.53 3.82 -4.55
N LEU A 51 -18.60 2.94 -4.22
CA LEU A 51 -18.90 1.76 -3.39
C LEU A 51 -19.23 2.18 -1.95
N GLY A 52 -18.59 3.25 -1.46
CA GLY A 52 -18.93 3.85 -0.18
C GLY A 52 -20.36 4.41 -0.18
N ASN A 53 -20.70 5.27 -1.15
CA ASN A 53 -22.06 5.80 -1.27
C ASN A 53 -23.11 4.68 -1.43
N LEU A 54 -22.82 3.63 -2.20
CA LEU A 54 -23.71 2.48 -2.36
C LEU A 54 -23.90 1.72 -1.04
N LEU A 55 -22.85 1.53 -0.25
CA LEU A 55 -22.93 0.91 1.08
C LEU A 55 -23.86 1.71 2.00
N MET A 56 -23.76 3.04 1.97
CA MET A 56 -24.60 3.94 2.76
C MET A 56 -26.06 3.89 2.31
N GLN A 57 -26.33 3.88 1.00
CA GLN A 57 -27.68 3.71 0.45
C GLN A 57 -28.30 2.37 0.85
N LEU A 58 -27.55 1.27 0.76
CA LEU A 58 -28.04 -0.05 1.15
C LEU A 58 -28.30 -0.12 2.66
N ASN A 59 -27.48 0.56 3.47
CA ASN A 59 -27.72 0.70 4.90
C ASN A 59 -29.03 1.44 5.21
N TYR A 60 -29.32 2.54 4.51
CA TYR A 60 -30.60 3.25 4.64
C TYR A 60 -31.81 2.40 4.24
N ASN A 61 -31.64 1.53 3.24
CA ASN A 61 -32.68 0.58 2.82
C ASN A 61 -32.75 -0.67 3.71
N MET A 62 -31.90 -0.77 4.74
CA MET A 62 -31.73 -1.96 5.59
C MET A 62 -31.48 -3.26 4.81
N ASP A 63 -30.91 -3.16 3.59
CA ASP A 63 -30.53 -4.31 2.78
C ASP A 63 -29.15 -4.83 3.19
N ILE A 64 -29.16 -5.65 4.22
CA ILE A 64 -27.95 -6.27 4.77
C ILE A 64 -27.28 -7.18 3.72
N SER A 65 -28.06 -7.86 2.88
CA SER A 65 -27.53 -8.75 1.84
C SER A 65 -26.70 -7.96 0.82
N GLY A 66 -27.24 -6.83 0.36
CA GLY A 66 -26.51 -5.90 -0.51
C GLY A 66 -25.26 -5.33 0.16
N MET A 67 -25.35 -4.94 1.44
CA MET A 67 -24.19 -4.43 2.18
C MET A 67 -23.04 -5.43 2.22
N PHE A 68 -23.32 -6.71 2.51
CA PHE A 68 -22.31 -7.76 2.50
C PHE A 68 -21.68 -7.95 1.12
N ALA A 69 -22.47 -7.89 0.04
CA ALA A 69 -21.94 -7.96 -1.32
C ALA A 69 -20.94 -6.81 -1.59
N VAL A 70 -21.29 -5.58 -1.19
CA VAL A 70 -20.40 -4.42 -1.32
C VAL A 70 -19.14 -4.56 -0.47
N LEU A 71 -19.26 -5.04 0.78
CA LEU A 71 -18.11 -5.29 1.65
C LEU A 71 -17.15 -6.32 1.07
N VAL A 72 -17.65 -7.38 0.45
CA VAL A 72 -16.83 -8.38 -0.24
C VAL A 72 -16.09 -7.74 -1.42
N VAL A 73 -16.77 -6.92 -2.23
CA VAL A 73 -16.14 -6.20 -3.35
C VAL A 73 -15.05 -5.25 -2.83
N LEU A 74 -15.31 -4.49 -1.76
CA LEU A 74 -14.33 -3.62 -1.12
C LEU A 74 -13.12 -4.39 -0.58
N ALA A 75 -13.34 -5.56 0.03
CA ALA A 75 -12.26 -6.43 0.51
C ALA A 75 -11.39 -6.94 -0.65
N LEU A 76 -12.01 -7.40 -1.74
CA LEU A 76 -11.30 -7.81 -2.95
C LEU A 76 -10.49 -6.67 -3.55
N LEU A 77 -11.06 -5.47 -3.61
CA LEU A 77 -10.39 -4.28 -4.13
C LEU A 77 -9.19 -3.89 -3.26
N GLY A 78 -9.33 -3.98 -1.92
CA GLY A 78 -8.22 -3.78 -0.99
C GLY A 78 -7.10 -4.81 -1.14
N ILE A 79 -7.44 -6.08 -1.29
CA ILE A 79 -6.48 -7.15 -1.58
C ILE A 79 -5.77 -6.90 -2.91
N LEU A 80 -6.49 -6.47 -3.93
CA LEU A 80 -5.94 -6.18 -5.26
C LEU A 80 -4.95 -5.00 -5.21
N LEU A 81 -5.30 -3.93 -4.51
CA LEU A 81 -4.40 -2.78 -4.28
C LEU A 81 -3.15 -3.18 -3.50
N TYR A 82 -3.32 -3.97 -2.44
CA TYR A 82 -2.20 -4.50 -1.66
C TYR A 82 -1.30 -5.39 -2.53
N ALA A 83 -1.88 -6.29 -3.32
CA ALA A 83 -1.15 -7.16 -4.23
C ALA A 83 -0.38 -6.37 -5.29
N LEU A 84 -0.98 -5.30 -5.84
CA LEU A 84 -0.32 -4.39 -6.78
C LEU A 84 0.93 -3.76 -6.16
N VAL A 85 0.82 -3.21 -4.95
CA VAL A 85 1.98 -2.61 -4.28
C VAL A 85 3.02 -3.66 -3.90
N ARG A 86 2.59 -4.83 -3.44
CA ARG A 86 3.51 -5.93 -3.14
C ARG A 86 4.26 -6.39 -4.39
N PHE A 87 3.59 -6.45 -5.54
CA PHE A 87 4.22 -6.75 -6.82
C PHE A 87 5.26 -5.69 -7.19
N LEU A 88 4.93 -4.41 -7.04
CA LEU A 88 5.89 -3.31 -7.23
C LEU A 88 7.08 -3.43 -6.27
N HIS A 89 6.83 -3.73 -4.99
CA HIS A 89 7.88 -3.94 -4.00
C HIS A 89 8.85 -5.04 -4.43
N VAL A 90 8.36 -6.23 -4.80
CA VAL A 90 9.21 -7.34 -5.25
C VAL A 90 9.96 -6.99 -6.54
N ARG A 91 9.34 -6.23 -7.45
CA ARG A 91 9.95 -5.84 -8.73
C ARG A 91 11.08 -4.82 -8.57
N PHE A 92 10.97 -3.89 -7.62
CA PHE A 92 11.94 -2.81 -7.39
C PHE A 92 12.95 -3.13 -6.27
N VAL A 93 12.55 -3.91 -5.28
CA VAL A 93 13.34 -4.29 -4.10
C VAL A 93 13.71 -5.78 -4.17
N PHE A 94 14.23 -6.22 -5.32
CA PHE A 94 14.66 -7.62 -5.45
C PHE A 94 15.99 -7.91 -4.74
N TRP A 95 16.73 -6.87 -4.37
CA TRP A 95 18.08 -6.94 -3.80
C TRP A 95 18.13 -7.01 -2.28
N ALA A 96 17.07 -6.56 -1.60
CA ALA A 96 16.98 -6.64 -0.14
C ALA A 96 16.61 -8.08 0.24
N LYS A 97 17.62 -8.95 0.29
CA LYS A 97 17.47 -10.29 0.88
C LYS A 97 17.04 -10.13 2.35
N PRO A 98 16.10 -10.95 2.84
CA PRO A 98 15.77 -10.94 4.25
C PRO A 98 16.99 -11.47 5.02
N ASP A 99 17.55 -10.63 5.90
CA ASP A 99 18.62 -11.01 6.79
C ASP A 99 18.15 -12.17 7.68
N ASN A 100 18.75 -13.32 7.42
CA ASN A 100 18.55 -14.63 8.01
C ASN A 100 19.08 -14.73 9.46
N LEU A 101 18.83 -13.72 10.29
CA LEU A 101 19.37 -13.58 11.65
C LEU A 101 18.48 -14.21 12.75
N ARG A 102 17.95 -15.42 12.51
CA ARG A 102 17.30 -16.24 13.57
C ARG A 102 17.75 -17.71 13.57
N SER A 103 18.96 -17.99 13.08
CA SER A 103 19.64 -19.26 13.33
C SER A 103 20.84 -18.99 14.24
N GLY A 104 20.61 -19.05 15.54
CA GLY A 104 21.65 -18.83 16.55
C GLY A 104 21.11 -18.91 17.97
N SER A 105 21.33 -20.08 18.59
CA SER A 105 21.28 -20.42 20.02
C SER A 105 19.96 -20.24 20.78
N ASN A 106 19.25 -21.35 20.99
CA ASN A 106 19.44 -22.19 22.19
C ASN A 106 19.14 -23.65 21.86
#